data_AF-A0A537WCY4-F1
#
_entry.id   AF-A0A537WCY4-F1
#
_cell.length_a   1.000
_cell.length_b   1.000
_cell.length_c   1.000
_cell.angle_alpha   90.00
_cell.angle_beta   90.00
_cell.angle_gamma   90.00
#
_symmetry.space_group_name_H-M   'P 1'
#
loop_
_entity.id
_entity.type
_entity.pdbx_description
1 polymer ?
#
loop_
_entity_poly.entity_id
_entity_poly.type
_entity_poly.pdbx_seq_one_letter_code
_entity_poly.pdbx_strand_id
1 'polypeptide(L)'
;MSLRYLTASVAVTAIVVVTVWLTNLSFQRAILLAPVLVLGLAAAAGLAVFWGRVGWESLRKSRRPRLVLVAAFAFVGLLVLLTVLGVKLPHE
;
A
#
# COMPACT_ATOMS: atom_id res chain seq x y z
N MET A 1 23.03 -10.42 7.50
CA MET A 1 21.93 -9.44 7.31
C MET A 1 20.61 -10.19 7.38
N SER A 2 19.70 -9.85 8.28
CA SER A 2 18.46 -10.65 8.45
C SER A 2 17.53 -10.45 7.24
N LEU A 3 16.93 -11.53 6.73
CA LEU A 3 15.99 -11.52 5.59
C LEU A 3 14.83 -10.52 5.79
N ARG A 4 14.49 -10.22 7.05
CA ARG A 4 13.47 -9.23 7.45
C ARG A 4 13.89 -7.79 7.13
N TYR A 5 15.17 -7.46 7.30
CA TYR A 5 15.67 -6.13 6.95
C TYR A 5 15.73 -5.94 5.44
N LEU A 6 16.12 -6.98 4.70
CA LEU A 6 16.21 -6.94 3.25
C LEU A 6 14.82 -6.77 2.60
N THR A 7 13.82 -7.51 3.08
CA THR A 7 12.42 -7.37 2.63
C THR A 7 11.82 -6.01 3.00
N ALA A 8 12.12 -5.48 4.20
CA ALA A 8 11.70 -4.14 4.59
C ALA A 8 12.32 -3.05 3.70
N SER A 9 13.62 -3.14 3.41
CA SER A 9 14.30 -2.20 2.52
C SER A 9 13.71 -2.21 1.11
N VAL A 10 13.49 -3.39 0.53
CA VAL A 10 12.89 -3.53 -0.81
C VAL A 10 11.46 -2.96 -0.85
N ALA A 11 10.65 -3.22 0.18
CA ALA A 11 9.29 -2.67 0.26
C ALA A 11 9.29 -1.14 0.34
N VAL A 12 10.18 -0.56 1.15
CA VAL A 12 10.33 0.90 1.25
C VAL A 12 10.80 1.49 -0.08
N THR A 13 11.79 0.88 -0.73
CA THR A 13 12.27 1.34 -2.04
C THR A 13 11.16 1.28 -3.10
N ALA A 14 10.37 0.21 -3.12
CA ALA A 14 9.24 0.07 -4.04
C ALA A 14 8.17 1.16 -3.81
N ILE A 15 7.82 1.45 -2.55
CA ILE A 15 6.88 2.53 -2.20
C ILE A 15 7.39 3.89 -2.67
N VAL A 16 8.68 4.17 -2.47
CA VAL A 16 9.31 5.43 -2.92
C VAL A 16 9.26 5.54 -4.45
N VAL A 17 9.64 4.50 -5.17
CA VAL A 17 9.62 4.47 -6.64
C VAL A 17 8.19 4.64 -7.17
N VAL A 18 7.22 3.95 -6.59
CA VAL A 18 5.80 4.06 -6.96
C VAL A 18 5.27 5.47 -6.72
N THR A 19 5.67 6.10 -5.60
CA THR A 19 5.28 7.49 -5.29
C THR A 19 5.87 8.48 -6.30
N VAL A 20 7.15 8.34 -6.63
CA VAL A 20 7.82 9.18 -7.64
C VAL A 20 7.16 9.00 -9.01
N TRP A 21 6.80 7.77 -9.37
CA TRP A 21 6.18 7.46 -10.65
C TRP A 21 4.73 7.96 -10.76
N LEU A 22 3.96 7.87 -9.67
CA LEU A 22 2.58 8.37 -9.58
C LEU A 22 2.51 9.90 -9.64
N THR A 23 3.52 10.59 -9.11
CA THR A 23 3.56 12.06 -9.08
C THR A 23 4.02 12.65 -10.42
N ASN A 24 3.70 12.01 -11.55
CA ASN A 24 4.06 12.36 -12.94
C ASN A 24 3.49 13.74 -13.36
N LEU A 25 3.96 14.81 -12.73
CA LEU A 25 3.38 16.14 -12.84
C LEU A 25 4.21 17.03 -13.75
N SER A 26 3.53 17.60 -14.75
CA SER A 26 4.00 18.79 -15.47
C SER A 26 4.42 19.85 -14.45
N PHE A 27 5.69 20.28 -14.55
CA PHE A 27 6.37 21.19 -13.61
C PHE A 27 5.52 22.43 -13.27
N GLN A 28 4.73 22.92 -14.23
CA GLN A 28 3.91 24.12 -14.11
C GLN A 28 2.67 23.93 -13.21
N ARG A 29 1.97 22.77 -13.30
CA ARG A 29 0.84 22.45 -12.41
C ARG A 29 1.33 21.97 -11.04
N ALA A 30 2.46 21.28 -11.01
CA ALA A 30 3.09 20.83 -9.77
C ALA A 30 3.40 22.00 -8.83
N ILE A 31 3.90 23.13 -9.36
CA ILE A 31 4.22 24.32 -8.56
C ILE A 31 2.95 24.98 -7.98
N LEU A 32 1.88 25.09 -8.78
CA LEU A 32 0.61 25.68 -8.31
C LEU A 32 -0.09 24.80 -7.27
N LEU A 33 -0.01 23.48 -7.44
CA LEU A 33 -0.61 22.50 -6.52
C LEU A 33 0.37 22.01 -5.44
N ALA A 34 1.61 22.49 -5.43
CA ALA A 34 2.68 22.00 -4.55
C ALA A 34 2.24 21.94 -3.07
N PRO A 35 1.58 22.97 -2.50
CA PRO A 35 1.16 22.91 -1.11
C PRO A 35 0.18 21.76 -0.84
N VAL A 36 -0.78 21.57 -1.75
CA VAL A 36 -1.81 20.53 -1.66
C VAL A 36 -1.21 19.15 -1.87
N LEU A 37 -0.27 19.00 -2.79
CA LEU A 37 0.43 17.74 -3.05
C LEU A 37 1.32 17.35 -1.88
N VAL A 38 2.05 18.30 -1.30
CA VAL A 38 2.87 18.06 -0.10
C VAL A 38 1.98 17.64 1.07
N LEU A 39 0.86 18.34 1.29
CA LEU A 39 -0.11 17.97 2.34
C LEU A 39 -0.74 16.60 2.08
N GLY A 40 -1.15 16.33 0.84
CA GLY A 40 -1.75 15.06 0.45
C GLY A 40 -0.78 13.89 0.61
N LEU A 41 0.47 14.04 0.16
CA LEU A 41 1.51 13.04 0.33
C LEU A 41 1.90 12.87 1.79
N ALA A 42 2.04 13.95 2.56
CA ALA A 42 2.34 13.87 3.99
C ALA A 42 1.20 13.18 4.78
N ALA A 43 -0.05 13.51 4.46
CA ALA A 43 -1.22 12.87 5.06
C ALA A 43 -1.30 11.38 4.67
N ALA A 44 -1.11 11.06 3.39
CA ALA A 44 -1.10 9.68 2.91
C ALA A 44 0.03 8.86 3.56
N ALA A 45 1.23 9.42 3.65
CA ALA A 45 2.38 8.80 4.30
C ALA A 45 2.13 8.60 5.80
N GLY A 46 1.63 9.63 6.48
CA GLY A 46 1.26 9.55 7.89
C GLY A 46 0.19 8.49 8.15
N LEU A 47 -0.83 8.43 7.31
CA LEU A 47 -1.89 7.43 7.37
C LEU A 47 -1.33 6.02 7.11
N ALA A 48 -0.51 5.84 6.08
CA ALA A 48 0.11 4.56 5.77
C ALA A 48 0.99 4.06 6.92
N VAL A 49 1.79 4.95 7.53
CA VAL A 49 2.62 4.61 8.70
C VAL A 49 1.75 4.28 9.91
N PHE A 50 0.70 5.07 10.16
CA PHE A 50 -0.21 4.87 11.27
C PHE A 50 -0.93 3.52 11.17
N TRP A 51 -1.60 3.27 10.04
CA TRP A 51 -2.32 2.03 9.80
C TRP A 51 -1.38 0.83 9.69
N GLY A 52 -0.21 1.01 9.08
CA GLY A 52 0.82 -0.01 9.02
C GLY A 52 1.29 -0.42 10.42
N ARG A 53 1.56 0.54 11.31
CA ARG A 53 1.95 0.29 12.70
C ARG A 53 0.82 -0.40 13.48
N VAL A 54 -0.39 0.14 13.41
CA VAL A 54 -1.56 -0.41 14.12
C VAL A 54 -1.89 -1.82 13.63
N GLY A 55 -1.90 -2.04 12.31
CA GLY A 55 -2.10 -3.34 11.70
C GLY A 55 -1.02 -4.34 12.10
N TRP A 56 0.24 -3.90 12.14
CA TRP A 56 1.36 -4.73 12.58
C TRP A 56 1.26 -5.14 14.06
N GLU A 57 0.87 -4.20 14.92
CA GLU A 57 0.67 -4.43 16.34
C GLU A 57 -0.52 -5.38 16.59
N SER A 58 -1.61 -5.19 15.83
CA SER A 58 -2.78 -6.07 15.83
C SER A 58 -2.45 -7.49 15.36
N LEU A 59 -1.69 -7.62 14.26
CA LEU A 59 -1.20 -8.90 13.75
C LEU A 59 -0.30 -9.60 14.77
N ARG A 60 0.59 -8.86 15.43
CA ARG A 60 1.51 -9.42 16.42
C ARG A 60 0.79 -9.89 17.70
N LYS A 61 -0.31 -9.24 18.07
CA LYS A 61 -1.12 -9.62 19.25
C LYS A 61 -2.09 -10.77 18.97
N SER A 62 -2.32 -11.10 17.71
CA SER A 62 -3.12 -12.27 17.31
C SER A 62 -2.44 -13.58 17.68
N ARG A 63 -3.22 -14.57 18.16
CA ARG A 63 -2.71 -15.90 18.54
C ARG A 63 -2.08 -16.68 17.37
N ARG A 64 -2.45 -16.37 16.11
CA ARG A 64 -1.97 -17.07 14.91
C ARG A 64 -1.65 -16.08 13.76
N PRO A 65 -0.56 -15.29 13.86
CA PRO A 65 -0.26 -14.21 12.92
C PRO A 65 -0.08 -14.69 11.46
N ARG A 66 0.51 -15.87 11.28
CA ARG A 66 0.74 -16.46 9.95
C ARG A 66 -0.56 -16.76 9.20
N LEU A 67 -1.58 -17.28 9.91
CA LEU A 67 -2.87 -17.61 9.28
C LEU A 67 -3.60 -16.35 8.84
N VAL A 68 -3.57 -15.28 9.65
CA VAL A 68 -4.18 -14.00 9.27
C VAL A 68 -3.51 -13.42 8.04
N LEU A 69 -2.17 -13.48 7.98
CA LEU A 69 -1.42 -12.99 6.83
C LEU A 69 -1.77 -13.78 5.56
N VAL A 70 -1.77 -15.11 5.63
CA VAL A 70 -2.14 -15.99 4.51
C VAL A 70 -3.58 -15.75 4.07
N ALA A 71 -4.52 -15.63 5.00
CA ALA A 71 -5.92 -15.36 4.68
C ALA A 71 -6.09 -13.99 4.01
N ALA A 72 -5.39 -12.96 4.48
CA ALA A 72 -5.39 -11.63 3.86
C ALA A 72 -4.84 -11.68 2.43
N PHE A 73 -3.70 -12.34 2.21
CA PHE A 73 -3.13 -12.51 0.87
C PHE A 73 -4.03 -13.35 -0.04
N ALA A 74 -4.64 -14.42 0.48
CA ALA A 74 -5.58 -15.25 -0.28
C ALA A 74 -6.81 -14.44 -0.70
N PHE A 75 -7.35 -13.61 0.19
CA PHE A 75 -8.47 -12.74 -0.10
C PHE A 75 -8.12 -11.69 -1.17
N VAL A 76 -6.99 -11.00 -1.03
CA VAL A 76 -6.52 -10.05 -2.06
C VAL A 76 -6.26 -10.75 -3.38
N GLY A 77 -5.63 -11.93 -3.36
CA GLY A 77 -5.38 -12.74 -4.55
C GLY A 77 -6.68 -13.15 -5.24
N LEU A 78 -7.70 -13.55 -4.47
CA LEU A 78 -9.03 -13.85 -4.98
C LEU A 78 -9.66 -12.64 -5.66
N LEU A 79 -9.60 -11.46 -5.05
CA LEU A 79 -10.13 -10.22 -5.63
C LEU A 79 -9.44 -9.87 -6.96
N VAL A 80 -8.10 -9.95 -7.00
CA VAL A 80 -7.34 -9.74 -8.23
C VAL A 80 -7.73 -10.78 -9.28
N LEU A 81 -7.86 -12.05 -8.90
CA LEU A 81 -8.24 -13.13 -9.80
C LEU A 81 -9.65 -12.88 -10.38
N LEU A 82 -10.63 -12.50 -9.55
CA LEU A 82 -11.98 -12.16 -9.99
C LEU A 82 -11.98 -10.95 -10.94
N THR A 83 -11.12 -9.96 -10.68
CA THR A 83 -10.97 -8.77 -11.53
C THR A 83 -10.37 -9.13 -12.88
N VAL A 84 -9.32 -9.95 -12.91
CA VAL A 84 -8.66 -10.42 -14.15
C VAL A 84 -9.54 -11.37 -14.94
N LEU A 85 -10.28 -12.25 -14.25
CA LEU A 85 -11.31 -13.11 -14.86
C LEU A 85 -12.46 -12.31 -15.46
N GLY A 86 -12.51 -10.99 -15.23
CA GLY A 86 -13.51 -10.11 -15.82
C GLY A 86 -14.91 -10.57 -15.45
N VAL A 87 -15.09 -11.03 -14.20
CA VAL A 87 -16.41 -11.39 -13.69
C VAL A 87 -17.26 -10.13 -13.76
N LYS A 88 -18.01 -10.00 -14.85
CA LYS A 88 -19.09 -9.04 -14.95
C LYS A 88 -20.08 -9.48 -13.88
N LEU A 89 -20.05 -8.81 -12.74
CA LEU A 89 -21.19 -8.85 -11.83
C LEU A 89 -22.41 -8.55 -12.70
N PRO A 90 -23.47 -9.36 -12.70
CA PRO A 90 -24.68 -9.01 -13.44
C PRO A 90 -25.10 -7.60 -12.99
N HIS A 91 -25.09 -6.66 -13.94
CA HIS A 91 -25.53 -5.30 -13.71
C HIS A 91 -27.05 -5.38 -13.85
N GLU A 92 -27.74 -5.27 -12.72
CA GLU A 92 -29.16 -4.96 -12.67
C GLU A 92 -29.40 -3.47 -12.87
#